data_AF-A0A377E525-F1
#
_entry.id   AF-A0A377E525-F1
#
_cell.length_a   1.000
_cell.length_b   1.000
_cell.length_c   1.000
_cell.angle_alpha   90.00
_cell.angle_beta   90.00
_cell.angle_gamma   90.00
#
_symmetry.space_group_name_H-M   'P 1'
#
loop_
_entity.id
_entity.type
_entity.pdbx_description
1 polymer ?
#
loop_
_entity_poly.entity_id
_entity_poly.type
_entity_poly.pdbx_seq_one_letter_code
_entity_poly.pdbx_strand_id
1 'polypeptide(L)'
;MNISNEGLVVSNGGSSLGYGETGVGNVSITTGGMWEVNKNVYTTIGVAGVGNLNISDGGKFVSQNITFLGDKASGIGTLNLMDATSSFDTVGINVGNFGSGIVNVSNGATLNSTGYGFIGGNASGKGIVNISTDSLGI
;
A
#
# COMPACT_ATOMS: atom_id res chain seq x y z
N MET A 1 -0.39 8.98 -10.51
CA MET A 1 -1.10 8.11 -11.47
C MET A 1 -2.52 7.93 -10.98
N ASN A 2 -3.51 7.97 -11.87
CA ASN A 2 -4.90 7.68 -11.53
C ASN A 2 -5.34 6.46 -12.35
N ILE A 3 -5.91 5.47 -11.69
CA ILE A 3 -6.46 4.26 -12.31
C ILE A 3 -7.94 4.27 -11.99
N SER A 4 -8.79 4.39 -13.01
CA SER A 4 -10.22 4.59 -12.82
C SER A 4 -11.05 3.94 -13.92
N ASN A 5 -12.37 3.88 -13.71
CA ASN A 5 -13.36 3.39 -14.68
C ASN A 5 -13.00 1.99 -15.20
N GLU A 6 -12.79 1.06 -14.26
CA GLU A 6 -12.42 -0.34 -14.55
C GLU A 6 -11.08 -0.51 -15.30
N GLY A 7 -10.27 0.55 -15.38
CA GLY A 7 -8.94 0.49 -15.99
C GLY A 7 -8.01 -0.47 -15.24
N LEU A 8 -7.21 -1.22 -16.00
CA LEU A 8 -6.25 -2.19 -15.48
C LEU A 8 -4.80 -1.74 -15.75
N VAL A 9 -3.98 -1.72 -14.71
CA VAL A 9 -2.52 -1.62 -14.80
C VAL A 9 -1.90 -2.92 -14.32
N VAL A 10 -0.97 -3.47 -15.10
CA VAL A 10 -0.19 -4.67 -14.73
C VAL A 10 1.29 -4.31 -14.67
N SER A 11 1.92 -4.58 -13.53
CA SER A 11 3.36 -4.44 -13.33
C SER A 11 4.01 -5.80 -13.17
N ASN A 12 4.83 -6.18 -14.15
CA ASN A 12 5.54 -7.47 -14.16
C ASN A 12 6.88 -7.46 -13.39
N GLY A 13 7.30 -6.30 -12.91
CA GLY A 13 8.45 -6.09 -12.05
C GLY A 13 8.08 -5.31 -10.80
N GLY A 14 9.10 -4.90 -10.04
CA GLY A 14 8.92 -4.14 -8.81
C GLY A 14 8.25 -2.80 -9.06
N SER A 15 7.36 -2.42 -8.16
CA SER A 15 6.65 -1.15 -8.22
C SER A 15 7.06 -0.29 -7.03
N SER A 16 7.36 0.99 -7.29
CA SER A 16 7.79 1.91 -6.24
C SER A 16 7.11 3.27 -6.36
N LEU A 17 6.69 3.81 -5.22
CA LEU A 17 6.21 5.18 -5.08
C LEU A 17 7.20 5.91 -4.18
N GLY A 18 7.72 7.06 -4.63
CA GLY A 18 8.72 7.81 -3.86
C GLY A 18 10.06 7.08 -3.72
N TYR A 19 10.72 6.80 -4.86
CA TYR A 19 11.95 6.00 -4.88
C TYR A 19 13.17 6.69 -4.23
N GLY A 20 13.53 7.89 -4.69
CA GLY A 20 14.65 8.67 -4.14
C GLY A 20 14.23 9.54 -2.95
N GLU A 21 15.20 10.09 -2.20
CA GLU A 21 14.96 10.88 -0.98
C GLU A 21 14.02 12.07 -1.16
N THR A 22 14.03 12.70 -2.34
CA THR A 22 13.13 13.80 -2.71
C THR A 22 11.99 13.36 -3.63
N GLY A 23 11.93 12.07 -3.96
CA GLY A 23 10.94 11.50 -4.84
C GLY A 23 9.57 11.45 -4.18
N VAL A 24 8.54 11.87 -4.92
CA VAL A 24 7.15 11.80 -4.47
C VAL A 24 6.34 10.98 -5.48
N GLY A 25 5.75 9.89 -5.02
CA GLY A 25 4.85 9.05 -5.81
C GLY A 25 3.44 9.09 -5.25
N ASN A 26 2.46 9.48 -6.07
CA ASN A 26 1.05 9.47 -5.69
C ASN A 26 0.27 8.60 -6.67
N VAL A 27 -0.49 7.64 -6.15
CA VAL A 27 -1.38 6.78 -6.92
C VAL A 27 -2.77 6.81 -6.30
N SER A 28 -3.79 6.98 -7.14
CA SER A 28 -5.19 6.82 -6.76
C SER A 28 -5.83 5.73 -7.63
N ILE A 29 -6.50 4.78 -7.00
CA ILE A 29 -7.26 3.72 -7.66
C ILE A 29 -8.73 3.90 -7.25
N THR A 30 -9.58 4.19 -8.24
CA THR A 30 -10.96 4.64 -8.02
C THR A 30 -11.90 3.99 -9.03
N THR A 31 -13.22 4.07 -8.83
CA THR A 31 -14.26 3.66 -9.78
C THR A 31 -13.97 2.31 -10.43
N GLY A 32 -13.75 1.28 -9.60
CA GLY A 32 -13.47 -0.09 -10.05
C GLY A 32 -12.10 -0.32 -10.72
N GLY A 33 -11.22 0.68 -10.78
CA GLY A 33 -9.87 0.54 -11.32
C GLY A 33 -9.04 -0.52 -10.57
N MET A 34 -8.05 -1.09 -11.25
CA MET A 34 -7.23 -2.17 -10.70
C MET A 34 -5.75 -2.01 -11.03
N TRP A 35 -4.91 -2.23 -10.02
CA TRP A 35 -3.47 -2.38 -10.21
C TRP A 35 -2.98 -3.74 -9.69
N GLU A 36 -2.43 -4.54 -10.61
CA GLU A 36 -1.81 -5.82 -10.30
C GLU A 36 -0.29 -5.74 -10.36
N VAL A 37 0.39 -6.25 -9.33
CA VAL A 37 1.86 -6.37 -9.26
C VAL A 37 2.24 -7.85 -9.12
N ASN A 38 2.95 -8.37 -10.12
CA ASN A 38 3.28 -9.79 -10.23
C ASN A 38 4.55 -10.21 -9.45
N LYS A 39 4.71 -11.53 -9.25
CA LYS A 39 5.52 -12.19 -8.18
C LYS A 39 7.00 -11.81 -8.05
N ASN A 40 7.65 -11.26 -9.06
CA ASN A 40 9.11 -11.28 -9.11
C ASN A 40 9.80 -10.29 -8.14
N VAL A 41 9.10 -9.23 -7.72
CA VAL A 41 9.69 -8.19 -6.87
C VAL A 41 8.61 -7.61 -5.94
N TYR A 42 9.03 -7.21 -4.74
CA TYR A 42 8.18 -6.52 -3.78
C TYR A 42 7.65 -5.17 -4.30
N THR A 43 6.55 -4.71 -3.72
CA THR A 43 6.06 -3.34 -3.90
C THR A 43 6.54 -2.48 -2.76
N THR A 44 6.90 -1.23 -3.05
CA THR A 44 7.28 -0.27 -2.01
C THR A 44 6.51 1.04 -2.14
N ILE A 45 5.89 1.46 -1.04
CA ILE A 45 5.23 2.76 -0.90
C ILE A 45 6.11 3.59 0.03
N GLY A 46 6.84 4.55 -0.53
CA GLY A 46 7.87 5.32 0.15
C GLY A 46 9.15 4.51 0.33
N VAL A 47 10.05 4.53 -0.67
CA VAL A 47 11.35 3.84 -0.59
C VAL A 47 12.31 4.65 0.28
N ALA A 48 12.90 5.72 -0.28
CA ALA A 48 13.63 6.75 0.47
C ALA A 48 12.87 8.08 0.54
N GLY A 49 11.88 8.27 -0.34
CA GLY A 49 11.03 9.46 -0.40
C GLY A 49 9.62 9.18 0.08
N VAL A 50 8.66 9.91 -0.48
CA VAL A 50 7.25 9.88 -0.06
C VAL A 50 6.40 9.11 -1.07
N GLY A 51 5.72 8.05 -0.63
CA GLY A 51 4.77 7.30 -1.42
C GLY A 51 3.37 7.36 -0.80
N ASN A 52 2.37 7.66 -1.62
CA ASN A 52 0.96 7.68 -1.21
C ASN A 52 0.13 6.83 -2.17
N LEU A 53 -0.60 5.86 -1.63
CA LEU A 53 -1.57 5.04 -2.35
C LEU A 53 -2.96 5.24 -1.74
N ASN A 54 -3.88 5.74 -2.53
CA ASN A 54 -5.28 5.94 -2.16
C ASN A 54 -6.16 4.98 -2.96
N ILE A 55 -7.04 4.25 -2.27
CA ILE A 55 -7.97 3.31 -2.89
C ILE A 55 -9.37 3.61 -2.37
N SER A 56 -10.26 3.99 -3.29
CA SER A 56 -11.68 4.26 -3.05
C SER A 56 -12.56 3.77 -4.19
N ASP A 57 -13.86 3.92 -4.05
CA ASP A 57 -14.91 3.74 -5.06
C ASP A 57 -14.77 2.41 -5.80
N GLY A 58 -14.52 1.33 -5.06
CA GLY A 58 -14.38 -0.02 -5.62
C GLY A 58 -13.02 -0.33 -6.24
N GLY A 59 -12.04 0.58 -6.11
CA GLY A 59 -10.67 0.38 -6.57
C GLY A 59 -9.98 -0.80 -5.88
N LYS A 60 -9.03 -1.43 -6.58
CA LYS A 60 -8.32 -2.63 -6.10
C LYS A 60 -6.84 -2.57 -6.36
N PHE A 61 -6.05 -2.95 -5.35
CA PHE A 61 -4.63 -3.23 -5.49
C PHE A 61 -4.35 -4.68 -5.15
N VAL A 62 -3.64 -5.40 -6.02
CA VAL A 62 -3.27 -6.80 -5.83
C VAL A 62 -1.77 -6.96 -6.03
N SER A 63 -1.06 -7.39 -4.99
CA SER A 63 0.36 -7.73 -5.05
C SER A 63 0.59 -9.19 -4.70
N GLN A 64 1.25 -9.92 -5.61
CA GLN A 64 1.62 -11.31 -5.39
C GLN A 64 2.95 -11.47 -4.62
N ASN A 65 3.42 -10.41 -3.95
CA ASN A 65 4.60 -10.40 -3.10
C ASN A 65 4.35 -9.49 -1.88
N ILE A 66 5.36 -9.30 -1.04
CA ILE A 66 5.33 -8.41 0.12
C ILE A 66 5.26 -6.96 -0.33
N THR A 67 4.45 -6.16 0.38
CA THR A 67 4.41 -4.70 0.23
C THR A 67 5.04 -4.03 1.45
N PHE A 68 6.01 -3.15 1.21
CA PHE A 68 6.67 -2.34 2.24
C PHE A 68 6.14 -0.91 2.22
N LEU A 69 5.83 -0.36 3.39
CA LEU A 69 5.53 1.05 3.59
C LEU A 69 6.65 1.69 4.43
N GLY A 70 7.32 2.71 3.90
CA GLY A 70 8.48 3.31 4.55
C GLY A 70 9.67 2.36 4.61
N ASP A 71 10.22 2.03 3.44
CA ASP A 71 11.23 0.98 3.31
C ASP A 71 12.57 1.38 3.93
N LYS A 72 13.15 2.51 3.53
CA LYS A 72 14.42 3.02 4.08
C LYS A 72 14.18 4.02 5.20
N ALA A 73 15.24 4.37 5.94
CA ALA A 73 15.15 5.25 7.11
C ALA A 73 14.43 6.59 6.87
N SER A 74 14.59 7.20 5.70
CA SER A 74 13.90 8.44 5.30
C SER A 74 12.56 8.20 4.61
N GLY A 75 12.25 6.96 4.23
CA GLY A 75 11.05 6.59 3.48
C GLY A 75 9.78 6.81 4.29
N ILE A 76 8.79 7.42 3.64
CA ILE A 76 7.47 7.66 4.20
C ILE A 76 6.43 7.04 3.27
N GLY A 77 5.76 5.99 3.74
CA GLY A 77 4.71 5.29 3.02
C GLY A 77 3.34 5.53 3.65
N THR A 78 2.36 5.91 2.85
CA THR A 78 0.95 6.02 3.29
C THR A 78 0.03 5.23 2.37
N LEU A 79 -0.81 4.39 2.97
CA LEU A 79 -1.91 3.68 2.33
C LEU A 79 -3.25 4.12 2.94
N ASN A 80 -4.19 4.54 2.12
CA ASN A 80 -5.56 4.87 2.53
C ASN A 80 -6.57 3.99 1.78
N LEU A 81 -7.37 3.23 2.53
CA LEU A 81 -8.50 2.43 2.05
C LEU A 81 -9.79 3.01 2.61
N MET A 82 -10.69 3.45 1.72
CA MET A 82 -11.71 4.44 2.08
C MET A 82 -13.16 3.94 2.08
N ASP A 83 -13.47 2.78 1.51
CA ASP A 83 -14.84 2.23 1.47
C ASP A 83 -14.90 0.70 1.33
N ALA A 84 -16.07 0.15 1.65
CA ALA A 84 -16.37 -1.28 1.69
C ALA A 84 -16.14 -2.05 0.39
N THR A 85 -16.06 -1.36 -0.74
CA THR A 85 -15.86 -2.00 -2.04
C THR A 85 -14.39 -1.99 -2.47
N SER A 86 -13.55 -1.23 -1.78
CA SER A 86 -12.11 -1.17 -2.03
C SER A 86 -11.32 -2.25 -1.30
N SER A 87 -10.33 -2.81 -2.00
CA SER A 87 -9.44 -3.82 -1.44
C SER A 87 -7.96 -3.56 -1.70
N PHE A 88 -7.16 -4.00 -0.74
CA PHE A 88 -5.71 -4.14 -0.87
C PHE A 88 -5.33 -5.57 -0.49
N ASP A 89 -4.89 -6.33 -1.48
CA ASP A 89 -4.54 -7.74 -1.35
C ASP A 89 -3.03 -7.90 -1.55
N THR A 90 -2.34 -8.48 -0.57
CA THR A 90 -0.89 -8.70 -0.65
C THR A 90 -0.48 -10.05 -0.04
N VAL A 91 0.71 -10.56 -0.39
CA VAL A 91 1.25 -11.76 0.25
C VAL A 91 1.79 -11.46 1.64
N GLY A 92 2.34 -10.26 1.86
CA GLY A 92 2.80 -9.86 3.17
C GLY A 92 2.84 -8.34 3.25
N ILE A 93 2.80 -7.80 4.45
CA ILE A 93 2.84 -6.35 4.64
C ILE A 93 3.81 -5.98 5.74
N ASN A 94 4.60 -4.93 5.51
CA ASN A 94 5.46 -4.35 6.52
C ASN A 94 5.21 -2.84 6.57
N VAL A 95 4.62 -2.38 7.67
CA VAL A 95 4.26 -1.00 7.91
C VAL A 95 5.35 -0.37 8.79
N GLY A 96 6.18 0.47 8.17
CA GLY A 96 7.36 1.05 8.81
C GLY A 96 8.49 0.03 8.90
N ASN A 97 9.15 -0.25 7.77
CA ASN A 97 10.24 -1.21 7.70
C ASN A 97 11.49 -0.68 8.44
N PHE A 98 12.22 0.24 7.82
CA PHE A 98 13.23 1.08 8.49
C PHE A 98 12.76 2.53 8.66
N GLY A 99 11.79 2.97 7.84
CA GLY A 99 11.21 4.30 7.86
C GLY A 99 9.84 4.36 8.53
N SER A 100 8.99 5.27 8.06
CA SER A 100 7.64 5.47 8.58
C SER A 100 6.59 4.94 7.62
N GLY A 101 5.72 4.05 8.12
CA GLY A 101 4.57 3.54 7.38
C GLY A 101 3.28 3.86 8.10
N ILE A 102 2.27 4.31 7.35
CA ILE A 102 0.92 4.57 7.84
C ILE A 102 -0.06 3.82 6.95
N VAL A 103 -0.93 3.01 7.56
CA VAL A 103 -2.08 2.41 6.90
C VAL A 103 -3.34 2.90 7.59
N ASN A 104 -4.27 3.44 6.80
CA ASN A 104 -5.60 3.82 7.24
C ASN A 104 -6.63 2.96 6.50
N VAL A 105 -7.44 2.22 7.25
CA VAL A 105 -8.56 1.44 6.73
C VAL A 105 -9.84 1.94 7.37
N SER A 106 -10.81 2.29 6.53
CA SER A 106 -12.04 2.95 6.97
C SER A 106 -13.25 2.46 6.17
N ASN A 107 -14.45 2.68 6.73
CA ASN A 107 -15.74 2.48 6.07
C ASN A 107 -15.93 1.12 5.38
N GLY A 108 -15.49 0.02 5.99
CA GLY A 108 -15.65 -1.32 5.40
C GLY A 108 -14.52 -1.80 4.51
N ALA A 109 -13.54 -0.95 4.19
CA ALA A 109 -12.50 -1.35 3.27
C ALA A 109 -11.72 -2.56 3.79
N THR A 110 -11.22 -3.38 2.87
CA THR A 110 -10.58 -4.64 3.21
C THR A 110 -9.08 -4.59 2.92
N LEU A 111 -8.28 -4.90 3.94
CA LEU A 111 -6.85 -5.12 3.83
C LEU A 111 -6.54 -6.60 4.09
N ASN A 112 -6.13 -7.33 3.07
CA ASN A 112 -5.81 -8.75 3.16
C ASN A 112 -4.30 -8.99 3.01
N SER A 113 -3.73 -9.72 3.96
CA SER A 113 -2.38 -10.29 3.88
C SER A 113 -2.45 -11.79 4.11
N THR A 114 -1.96 -12.59 3.16
CA THR A 114 -1.99 -14.07 3.28
C THR A 114 -0.79 -14.65 4.01
N GLY A 115 0.28 -13.88 4.16
CA GLY A 115 1.48 -14.19 4.92
C GLY A 115 1.71 -13.17 6.03
N TYR A 116 2.98 -12.98 6.42
CA TYR A 116 3.33 -12.20 7.61
C TYR A 116 2.98 -10.69 7.49
N GLY A 117 2.54 -10.13 8.62
CA GLY A 117 2.36 -8.70 8.82
C GLY A 117 3.32 -8.18 9.89
N PHE A 118 4.04 -7.10 9.60
CA PHE A 118 4.89 -6.40 10.56
C PHE A 118 4.44 -4.94 10.71
N ILE A 119 4.46 -4.43 11.93
CA ILE A 119 4.22 -3.01 12.25
C ILE A 119 5.44 -2.56 13.08
N GLY A 120 6.26 -1.67 12.52
CA GLY A 120 7.58 -1.34 13.08
C GLY A 120 8.58 -2.50 12.90
N GLY A 121 8.88 -2.85 11.65
CA GLY A 121 9.55 -4.12 11.31
C GLY A 121 11.03 -4.23 11.71
N ASN A 122 11.79 -3.13 11.72
CA ASN A 122 13.20 -3.09 12.13
C ASN A 122 13.45 -2.02 13.21
N ALA A 123 14.69 -1.95 13.73
CA ALA A 123 15.07 -1.13 14.89
C ALA A 123 14.69 0.37 14.81
N SER A 124 14.61 0.96 13.61
CA SER A 124 14.19 2.35 13.39
C SER A 124 12.77 2.50 12.82
N GLY A 125 12.13 1.38 12.46
CA GLY A 125 10.84 1.35 11.79
C GLY A 125 9.71 1.85 12.67
N LYS A 126 8.85 2.69 12.12
CA LYS A 126 7.66 3.23 12.80
C LYS A 126 6.42 2.91 11.97
N GLY A 127 5.63 1.96 12.44
CA GLY A 127 4.36 1.59 11.81
C GLY A 127 3.17 2.10 12.58
N ILE A 128 2.19 2.66 11.87
CA ILE A 128 0.87 2.99 12.41
C ILE A 128 -0.18 2.34 11.51
N VAL A 129 -1.09 1.58 12.11
CA VAL A 129 -2.24 1.01 11.42
C VAL A 129 -3.50 1.47 12.14
N ASN A 130 -4.32 2.24 11.45
CA ASN A 130 -5.60 2.76 11.95
C ASN A 130 -6.74 2.02 11.25
N ILE A 131 -7.58 1.34 12.03
CA ILE A 131 -8.77 0.64 11.56
C ILE A 131 -9.98 1.27 12.27
N SER A 132 -10.90 1.88 11.52
CA SER A 132 -12.12 2.48 12.10
C SER A 132 -13.34 1.59 11.86
N THR A 133 -14.35 1.68 12.74
CA THR A 133 -15.54 0.80 12.68
C THR A 133 -16.21 0.80 11.31
N ASP A 134 -16.83 -0.34 11.02
CA ASP A 134 -17.25 -0.89 9.72
C ASP A 134 -16.13 -1.56 8.90
N SER A 135 -14.85 -1.22 9.10
CA SER A 135 -13.75 -1.94 8.42
C SER A 135 -13.34 -3.24 9.13
N LEU A 136 -13.19 -4.32 8.34
CA LEU A 136 -12.61 -5.60 8.76
C LEU A 136 -11.09 -5.56 8.50
N GLY A 137 -10.28 -5.54 9.55
CA GLY A 137 -8.82 -5.58 9.48
C GLY A 137 -8.24 -6.70 10.34
N ILE A 138 -7.61 -7.66 9.65
CA ILE A 138 -6.77 -8.82 10.05
C ILE A 138 -7.22 -9.62 11.29
#